data_AF-A0A1B6F9A7-F1
#
_entry.id   AF-A0A1B6F9A7-F1
#
_cell.length_a   1.000
_cell.length_b   1.000
_cell.length_c   1.000
_cell.angle_alpha   90.00
_cell.angle_beta   90.00
_cell.angle_gamma   90.00
#
_symmetry.space_group_name_H-M   'P 1'
#
loop_
_entity.id
_entity.type
_entity.pdbx_description
1 polymer ?
#
loop_
_entity_poly.entity_id
_entity_poly.type
_entity_poly.pdbx_seq_one_letter_code
_entity_poly.pdbx_strand_id
1 'polypeptide(L)'
;NITVTVSSENFHKTGIMCDVVQHAMLVPVLVSHLRFHRSLDVLEEKIKYKFNNRYLLQLALTHPSYRENFGTNPDHARNSLTNCGIRQPVYGDRRIHYMNTRKRGINTLINIMSRFGKMEETESNITHNERLEFLGDAVVEFVTSVHLFHMF
;
A
#
# COMPACT_ATOMS: atom_id res chain seq x y z
N ASN A 1 15.85 -19.40 0.46
CA ASN A 1 16.52 -19.39 1.77
C ASN A 1 17.72 -20.29 1.71
N ILE A 2 18.89 -19.70 1.95
CA ILE A 2 20.14 -20.41 2.11
C ILE A 2 20.33 -20.56 3.62
N THR A 3 20.57 -21.78 4.10
CA THR A 3 20.95 -22.01 5.50
C THR A 3 22.36 -21.47 5.72
N VAL A 4 22.48 -20.43 6.54
CA VAL A 4 23.78 -19.87 6.92
C VAL A 4 24.18 -20.44 8.29
N THR A 5 25.40 -20.94 8.41
CA THR A 5 25.97 -21.41 9.67
C THR A 5 26.75 -20.29 10.34
N VAL A 6 26.53 -20.06 11.64
CA VAL A 6 27.19 -19.02 12.42
C VAL A 6 27.63 -19.63 13.76
N SER A 7 28.85 -19.34 14.21
CA SER A 7 29.36 -19.78 15.51
C SER A 7 28.70 -19.00 16.66
N SER A 8 28.39 -19.67 17.77
CA SER A 8 27.68 -19.07 18.90
C SER A 8 28.56 -18.60 20.06
N GLU A 9 29.89 -18.56 19.87
CA GLU A 9 30.88 -18.38 20.96
C GLU A 9 30.70 -17.07 21.76
N ASN A 10 30.28 -15.98 21.10
CA ASN A 10 30.12 -14.65 21.72
C ASN A 10 28.65 -14.21 21.92
N PHE A 11 27.70 -15.15 21.98
CA PHE A 11 26.27 -14.81 22.12
C PHE A 11 25.84 -14.77 23.59
N HIS A 12 25.15 -13.70 23.98
CA HIS A 12 24.57 -13.54 25.31
C HIS A 12 23.08 -13.88 25.32
N LYS A 13 22.60 -14.50 26.41
CA LYS A 13 21.18 -14.81 26.62
C LYS A 13 20.47 -13.62 27.25
N THR A 14 19.46 -13.08 26.58
CA THR A 14 18.67 -11.92 27.04
C THR A 14 17.31 -12.29 27.64
N GLY A 15 16.86 -13.55 27.48
CA GLY A 15 15.55 -14.01 27.96
C GLY A 15 14.35 -13.58 27.11
N ILE A 16 14.57 -12.82 26.03
CA ILE A 16 13.51 -12.37 25.12
C ILE A 16 13.36 -13.38 23.97
N MET A 17 12.12 -13.80 23.71
CA MET A 17 11.78 -14.74 22.63
C MET A 17 11.39 -14.03 21.32
N CYS A 18 11.41 -14.78 20.22
CA CYS A 18 11.13 -14.27 18.86
C CYS A 18 9.71 -13.69 18.70
N ASP A 19 8.74 -14.14 19.50
CA ASP A 19 7.35 -13.67 19.42
C ASP A 19 7.24 -12.16 19.70
N VAL A 20 8.00 -11.67 20.70
CA VAL A 20 8.02 -10.25 21.05
C VAL A 20 8.59 -9.42 19.90
N VAL A 21 9.62 -9.92 19.23
CA VAL A 21 10.25 -9.25 18.09
C VAL A 21 9.27 -9.12 16.93
N GLN A 22 8.48 -10.16 16.64
CA GLN A 22 7.47 -10.10 15.57
C GLN A 22 6.43 -9.01 15.83
N HIS A 23 5.90 -8.92 17.06
CA HIS A 23 4.95 -7.88 17.42
C HIS A 23 5.61 -6.49 17.39
N ALA A 24 6.84 -6.37 17.90
CA ALA A 24 7.59 -5.12 17.88
C ALA A 24 7.80 -4.60 16.46
N MET A 25 8.02 -5.49 15.48
CA MET A 25 8.18 -5.10 14.08
C MET A 25 6.89 -4.58 13.41
N LEU A 26 5.71 -4.82 14.00
CA LEU A 26 4.43 -4.27 13.52
C LEU A 26 4.16 -2.86 14.05
N VAL A 27 4.77 -2.48 15.18
CA VAL A 27 4.54 -1.18 15.83
C VAL A 27 4.91 -0.01 14.90
N PRO A 28 6.06 0.01 14.20
CA PRO A 28 6.39 1.12 13.30
C PRO A 28 5.39 1.29 12.15
N VAL A 29 4.82 0.19 11.63
CA VAL A 29 3.77 0.23 10.61
C VAL A 29 2.53 0.92 11.16
N LEU A 30 2.08 0.54 12.36
CA LEU A 30 0.93 1.15 13.01
C LEU A 30 1.15 2.63 13.30
N VAL A 31 2.31 3.00 13.84
CA VAL A 31 2.65 4.40 14.13
C VAL A 31 2.67 5.22 12.84
N SER A 32 3.24 4.69 11.76
CA SER A 32 3.23 5.35 10.44
C SER A 32 1.80 5.59 9.95
N HIS A 33 0.92 4.58 10.08
CA HIS A 33 -0.48 4.70 9.69
C HIS A 33 -1.23 5.78 10.50
N LEU A 34 -1.08 5.77 11.83
CA LEU A 34 -1.71 6.76 12.70
C LEU A 34 -1.21 8.19 12.41
N ARG A 35 0.10 8.35 12.22
CA ARG A 35 0.70 9.64 11.86
C ARG A 35 0.20 10.14 10.50
N PHE A 36 0.06 9.24 9.53
CA PHE A 36 -0.49 9.58 8.22
C PHE A 36 -1.94 10.06 8.34
N HIS A 37 -2.82 9.34 9.04
CA HIS A 37 -4.21 9.81 9.23
C HIS A 37 -4.30 11.14 9.98
N ARG A 38 -3.41 11.38 10.96
CA ARG A 38 -3.32 12.69 11.62
C ARG A 38 -2.95 13.81 10.64
N SER A 39 -2.07 13.51 9.68
CA SER A 39 -1.71 14.49 8.64
C SER A 39 -2.83 14.74 7.64
N LEU A 40 -3.71 13.76 7.41
CA LEU A 40 -4.91 13.94 6.59
C LEU A 40 -5.89 14.92 7.24
N ASP A 41 -6.02 14.93 8.57
CA ASP A 41 -6.87 15.91 9.27
C ASP A 41 -6.46 17.35 8.89
N VAL A 42 -5.15 17.62 8.88
CA VAL A 42 -4.60 18.93 8.51
C VAL A 42 -4.83 19.25 7.02
N LEU A 43 -4.82 18.24 6.16
CA LEU A 43 -5.11 18.41 4.73
C LEU A 43 -6.59 18.75 4.49
N GLU A 44 -7.50 18.04 5.16
CA GLU A 44 -8.96 18.29 5.08
C GLU A 44 -9.31 19.68 5.58
N GLU A 45 -8.66 20.17 6.64
CA GLU A 45 -8.82 21.54 7.13
C GLU A 45 -8.41 22.59 6.08
N LYS A 46 -7.32 22.34 5.34
CA LYS A 46 -6.85 23.26 4.28
C LYS A 46 -7.77 23.28 3.06
N ILE A 47 -8.26 22.12 2.64
CA ILE A 47 -9.18 21.98 1.50
C ILE A 47 -10.59 22.49 1.86
N LYS A 48 -10.92 22.56 3.16
CA LYS A 48 -12.24 22.91 3.70
C LYS A 48 -13.33 21.94 3.27
N TYR A 49 -12.97 20.68 3.08
CA TYR A 49 -13.88 19.59 2.75
C TYR A 49 -13.48 18.34 3.54
N LYS A 50 -14.46 17.72 4.22
CA LYS A 50 -14.26 16.47 4.95
C LYS A 50 -14.74 15.29 4.11
N PHE A 51 -13.89 14.29 3.93
CA PHE A 51 -14.25 13.08 3.19
C PHE A 51 -15.00 12.12 4.10
N ASN A 52 -16.14 11.60 3.62
CA ASN A 52 -16.87 10.54 4.33
C ASN A 52 -16.05 9.25 4.43
N ASN A 53 -15.32 8.90 3.34
CA ASN A 53 -14.45 7.73 3.30
C ASN A 53 -12.97 8.14 3.31
N ARG A 54 -12.31 7.96 4.46
CA ARG A 54 -10.88 8.28 4.63
C ARG A 54 -9.95 7.34 3.88
N TYR A 55 -10.37 6.10 3.63
CA TYR A 55 -9.57 5.16 2.84
C TYR A 55 -9.50 5.58 1.38
N LEU A 56 -10.56 6.19 0.85
CA LEU A 56 -10.55 6.75 -0.50
C LEU A 56 -9.56 7.92 -0.62
N LEU A 57 -9.50 8.79 0.40
CA LEU A 57 -8.53 9.88 0.45
C LEU A 57 -7.09 9.35 0.55
N GLN A 58 -6.85 8.34 1.38
CA GLN A 58 -5.56 7.67 1.43
C GLN A 58 -5.18 7.09 0.06
N LEU A 59 -6.11 6.39 -0.60
CA LEU A 59 -5.90 5.83 -1.94
C LEU A 59 -5.55 6.93 -2.96
N ALA A 60 -6.26 8.06 -2.95
CA ALA A 60 -6.00 9.18 -3.84
C ALA A 60 -4.57 9.75 -3.71
N LEU A 61 -3.98 9.65 -2.51
CA LEU A 61 -2.61 10.11 -2.23
C LEU A 61 -1.54 9.02 -2.43
N THR A 62 -1.92 7.77 -2.74
CA THR A 62 -0.97 6.68 -2.98
C THR A 62 -0.51 6.64 -4.43
N HIS A 63 0.78 6.88 -4.63
CA HIS A 63 1.43 6.84 -5.94
C HIS A 63 1.68 5.38 -6.41
N PRO A 64 1.62 5.06 -7.72
CA PRO A 64 1.80 3.70 -8.23
C PRO A 64 3.17 3.07 -7.96
N SER A 65 4.20 3.90 -7.76
CA SER A 65 5.55 3.43 -7.38
C SER A 65 5.68 3.14 -5.89
N TYR A 66 4.67 3.48 -5.07
CA TYR A 66 4.70 3.18 -3.64
C TYR A 66 4.74 1.67 -3.43
N ARG A 67 5.68 1.24 -2.60
CA ARG A 67 5.79 -0.14 -2.14
C ARG A 67 5.68 -0.12 -0.63
N GLU A 68 5.06 -1.15 -0.09
CA GLU A 68 4.92 -1.30 1.36
C GLU A 68 6.31 -1.29 2.01
N ASN A 69 6.56 -0.23 2.76
CA ASN A 69 7.70 -0.09 3.64
C ASN A 69 7.18 -0.30 5.05
N PHE A 70 7.89 -1.03 5.91
CA PHE A 70 7.48 -1.42 7.26
C PHE A 70 7.36 -0.23 8.26
N GLY A 71 6.93 0.96 7.82
CA GLY A 71 6.97 2.21 8.57
C GLY A 71 8.38 2.80 8.74
N THR A 72 9.41 2.03 8.40
CA THR A 72 10.84 2.39 8.47
C THR A 72 11.59 1.91 7.24
N ASN A 73 12.91 2.09 7.21
CA ASN A 73 13.76 1.48 6.18
C ASN A 73 13.52 -0.04 6.12
N PRO A 74 13.08 -0.58 4.96
CA PRO A 74 12.80 -2.01 4.80
C PRO A 74 13.99 -2.91 5.10
N ASP A 75 15.23 -2.44 4.90
CA ASP A 75 16.41 -3.28 5.10
C ASP A 75 16.69 -3.52 6.58
N HIS A 76 16.47 -2.53 7.44
CA HIS A 76 16.51 -2.74 8.89
C HIS A 76 15.45 -3.74 9.33
N ALA A 77 14.23 -3.60 8.80
CA ALA A 77 13.15 -4.54 9.13
C ALA A 77 13.46 -5.97 8.69
N ARG A 78 14.02 -6.15 7.49
CA ARG A 78 14.46 -7.47 7.00
C ARG A 78 15.56 -8.05 7.87
N ASN A 79 16.59 -7.28 8.18
CA ASN A 79 17.71 -7.74 9.00
C ASN A 79 17.26 -8.15 10.41
N SER A 80 16.36 -7.37 11.02
CA SER A 80 15.77 -7.70 12.32
C SER A 80 14.95 -9.00 12.25
N LEU A 81 14.14 -9.20 11.21
CA LEU A 81 13.35 -10.42 11.03
C LEU A 81 14.21 -11.65 10.70
N THR A 82 15.29 -11.50 9.94
CA THR A 82 16.19 -12.63 9.62
C THR A 82 16.97 -13.10 10.84
N ASN A 83 17.39 -12.17 11.69
CA ASN A 83 18.24 -12.48 12.84
C ASN A 83 17.43 -12.88 14.08
N CYS A 84 16.28 -12.25 14.28
CA CYS A 84 15.50 -12.35 15.53
C CYS A 84 14.07 -12.85 15.32
N GLY A 85 13.67 -13.18 14.09
CA GLY A 85 12.33 -13.70 13.76
C GLY A 85 12.21 -15.22 13.85
N ILE A 86 11.04 -15.72 13.46
CA ILE A 86 10.76 -17.16 13.35
C ILE A 86 11.54 -17.76 12.18
N ARG A 87 12.16 -18.92 12.37
CA ARG A 87 13.04 -19.56 11.38
C ARG A 87 12.32 -20.13 10.15
N GLN A 88 11.09 -20.59 10.29
CA GLN A 88 10.29 -21.19 9.21
C GLN A 88 8.83 -20.75 9.30
N PRO A 89 8.53 -19.48 8.99
CA PRO A 89 7.15 -19.04 8.90
C PRO A 89 6.51 -19.64 7.64
N VAL A 90 5.22 -19.96 7.74
CA VAL A 90 4.42 -20.41 6.61
C VAL A 90 4.09 -19.19 5.75
N TYR A 91 4.71 -19.09 4.58
CA TYR A 91 4.38 -18.07 3.61
C TYR A 91 3.25 -18.57 2.71
N GLY A 92 2.21 -17.75 2.53
CA GLY A 92 1.14 -18.01 1.57
C GLY A 92 1.61 -17.97 0.11
N ASP A 93 0.68 -18.18 -0.82
CA ASP A 93 1.01 -18.22 -2.26
C ASP A 93 1.38 -16.83 -2.80
N ARG A 94 2.53 -16.73 -3.47
CA ARG A 94 3.05 -15.48 -4.05
C ARG A 94 2.20 -14.95 -5.20
N ARG A 95 1.35 -15.79 -5.81
CA ARG A 95 0.48 -15.41 -6.93
C ARG A 95 -0.39 -14.21 -6.60
N ILE A 96 -0.83 -14.07 -5.34
CA ILE A 96 -1.70 -12.99 -4.87
C ILE A 96 -1.09 -11.61 -5.18
N HIS A 97 0.23 -11.46 -5.02
CA HIS A 97 0.92 -10.20 -5.29
C HIS A 97 0.96 -9.80 -6.78
N TYR A 98 0.94 -10.78 -7.67
CA TYR A 98 1.04 -10.55 -9.12
C TYR A 98 -0.31 -10.40 -9.81
N MET A 99 -1.38 -10.97 -9.24
CA MET A 99 -2.72 -10.96 -9.85
C MET A 99 -3.26 -9.54 -10.09
N ASN A 100 -2.98 -8.61 -9.16
CA ASN A 100 -3.54 -7.25 -9.22
C ASN A 100 -2.54 -6.19 -9.73
N THR A 101 -1.23 -6.49 -9.75
CA THR A 101 -0.18 -5.52 -10.13
C THR A 101 0.28 -5.68 -11.58
N ARG A 102 0.12 -6.88 -12.17
CA ARG A 102 0.63 -7.17 -13.52
C ARG A 102 -0.32 -6.63 -14.59
N LYS A 103 0.05 -5.47 -15.16
CA LYS A 103 -0.72 -4.80 -16.23
C LYS A 103 -0.14 -5.00 -17.64
N ARG A 104 1.01 -5.65 -17.77
CA ARG A 104 1.75 -5.79 -19.04
C ARG A 104 1.64 -7.18 -19.63
N GLY A 105 1.38 -7.24 -20.94
CA GLY A 105 1.35 -8.48 -21.75
C GLY A 105 0.01 -8.68 -22.46
N ILE A 106 0.04 -9.36 -23.62
CA ILE A 106 -1.15 -9.57 -24.43
C ILE A 106 -2.19 -10.45 -23.70
N ASN A 107 -1.75 -11.49 -23.00
CA ASN A 107 -2.64 -12.38 -22.24
C ASN A 107 -3.33 -11.64 -21.09
N THR A 108 -2.61 -10.72 -20.42
CA THR A 108 -3.22 -9.90 -19.35
C THR A 108 -4.19 -8.89 -19.93
N LEU A 109 -3.89 -8.29 -21.08
CA LEU A 109 -4.78 -7.37 -21.77
C LEU A 109 -6.08 -8.07 -22.18
N ILE A 110 -5.98 -9.20 -22.88
CA ILE A 110 -7.14 -10.01 -23.31
C ILE A 110 -8.00 -10.39 -22.11
N ASN A 111 -7.38 -10.85 -21.01
CA ASN A 111 -8.10 -11.23 -19.78
C ASN A 111 -8.74 -10.04 -19.04
N ILE A 112 -8.23 -8.82 -19.21
CA ILE A 112 -8.85 -7.61 -18.63
C ILE A 112 -10.00 -7.15 -19.53
N MET A 113 -9.79 -7.14 -20.85
CA MET A 113 -10.80 -6.72 -21.83
C MET A 113 -11.96 -7.71 -21.96
N SER A 114 -11.77 -8.98 -21.61
CA SER A 114 -12.85 -9.98 -21.58
C SER A 114 -13.77 -9.86 -20.36
N ARG A 115 -13.40 -9.08 -19.33
CA ARG A 115 -14.21 -8.90 -18.14
C ARG A 115 -15.33 -7.90 -18.42
N PHE A 116 -16.57 -8.37 -18.36
CA PHE A 116 -17.74 -7.51 -18.43
C PHE A 116 -17.91 -6.70 -17.13
N GLY A 117 -18.60 -5.56 -17.25
CA GLY A 117 -18.97 -4.73 -16.11
C GLY A 117 -19.86 -5.48 -15.13
N LYS A 118 -19.74 -5.15 -13.85
CA LYS A 118 -20.67 -5.62 -12.82
C LYS A 118 -21.88 -4.68 -12.78
N MET A 119 -23.05 -5.24 -12.42
CA MET A 119 -24.28 -4.46 -12.28
C MET A 119 -24.29 -3.60 -11.01
N GLU A 120 -23.53 -4.01 -9.99
CA GLU A 120 -23.40 -3.29 -8.72
C GLU A 120 -21.99 -2.74 -8.54
N GLU A 121 -21.89 -1.66 -7.78
CA GLU A 121 -20.63 -1.05 -7.37
C GLU A 121 -19.82 -2.00 -6.50
N THR A 122 -18.53 -2.17 -6.84
CA THR A 122 -17.62 -3.00 -6.07
C THR A 122 -16.30 -2.29 -5.87
N GLU A 123 -15.69 -2.47 -4.71
CA GLU A 123 -14.36 -1.94 -4.44
C GLU A 123 -13.33 -2.52 -5.40
N SER A 124 -12.41 -1.65 -5.85
CA SER A 124 -11.32 -2.07 -6.70
C SER A 124 -10.17 -2.63 -5.87
N ASN A 125 -9.64 -3.79 -6.25
CA ASN A 125 -8.43 -4.37 -5.65
C ASN A 125 -7.13 -3.60 -5.99
N ILE A 126 -7.23 -2.41 -6.59
CA ILE A 126 -6.10 -1.58 -7.00
C ILE A 126 -5.83 -0.57 -5.90
N THR A 127 -4.59 -0.56 -5.40
CA THR A 127 -4.18 0.19 -4.20
C THR A 127 -3.40 1.46 -4.53
N HIS A 128 -3.63 2.08 -5.69
CA HIS A 128 -2.97 3.31 -6.13
C HIS A 128 -3.94 4.19 -6.94
N ASN A 129 -3.57 5.47 -7.11
CA ASN A 129 -4.48 6.52 -7.55
C ASN A 129 -4.70 6.69 -9.07
N GLU A 130 -4.03 5.94 -9.95
CA GLU A 130 -4.12 6.10 -11.43
C GLU A 130 -5.55 6.26 -11.98
N ARG A 131 -6.52 5.47 -11.48
CA ARG A 131 -7.91 5.57 -11.95
C ARG A 131 -8.61 6.83 -11.47
N LEU A 132 -8.27 7.29 -10.28
CA LEU A 132 -8.78 8.54 -9.71
C LEU A 132 -8.17 9.75 -10.42
N GLU A 133 -6.89 9.66 -10.79
CA GLU A 133 -6.20 10.65 -11.62
C GLU A 133 -6.89 10.78 -12.99
N PHE A 134 -7.12 9.66 -13.69
CA PHE A 134 -7.84 9.66 -14.97
C PHE A 134 -9.24 10.29 -14.88
N LEU A 135 -9.99 9.99 -13.81
CA LEU A 135 -11.30 10.60 -13.58
C LEU A 135 -11.17 12.10 -13.25
N GLY A 136 -10.17 12.47 -12.46
CA GLY A 136 -9.90 13.85 -12.09
C GLY A 136 -9.63 14.73 -13.29
N ASP A 137 -8.81 14.26 -14.23
CA ASP A 137 -8.53 14.96 -15.50
C ASP A 137 -9.82 15.25 -16.27
N ALA A 138 -10.68 14.24 -16.43
CA ALA A 138 -11.95 14.39 -17.15
C ALA A 138 -12.92 15.37 -16.45
N VAL A 139 -12.98 15.35 -15.12
CA VAL A 139 -13.84 16.26 -14.36
C VAL A 139 -13.34 17.70 -14.44
N VAL A 140 -12.02 17.92 -14.30
CA VAL A 140 -11.43 19.26 -14.42
C VAL A 140 -11.64 19.80 -15.83
N GLU A 141 -11.36 18.98 -16.85
CA GLU A 141 -11.62 19.33 -18.25
C GLU A 141 -13.08 19.77 -18.45
N PHE A 142 -14.05 18.95 -18.02
CA PHE A 142 -15.47 19.27 -18.15
C PHE A 142 -15.86 20.59 -17.46
N VAL A 143 -15.46 20.78 -16.20
CA VAL A 143 -15.78 22.01 -15.43
C VAL A 143 -15.18 23.23 -16.12
N THR A 144 -13.94 23.15 -16.58
CA THR A 144 -13.30 24.26 -17.31
C THR A 144 -14.00 24.56 -18.63
N SER A 145 -14.36 23.55 -19.42
CA SER A 145 -15.08 23.72 -20.69
C SER A 145 -16.42 24.41 -20.50
N VAL A 146 -17.22 23.98 -19.52
CA VAL A 146 -18.52 24.58 -19.22
C VAL A 146 -18.37 26.02 -18.74
N HIS A 147 -17.41 26.28 -17.85
CA HIS A 147 -17.19 27.63 -17.33
C HIS A 147 -16.71 28.59 -18.42
N LEU A 148 -15.83 28.14 -19.32
CA LEU A 148 -15.37 28.95 -20.46
C LEU A 148 -16.49 29.21 -21.47
N PHE A 149 -17.33 28.21 -21.75
CA PHE A 149 -18.47 28.34 -22.69
C PHE A 149 -19.55 29.31 -22.20
N HIS A 150 -19.75 29.44 -20.88
CA HIS A 150 -20.73 30.39 -20.35
C HIS A 150 -20.16 31.80 -20.09
N MET A 151 -18.84 31.92 -19.96
CA MET A 151 -18.18 33.20 -19.68
C MET A 151 -17.87 34.01 -20.94
N PHE A 152 -17.71 33.35 -22.08
CA PHE A 152 -17.42 33.95 -23.39
C PHE A 152 -18.42 33.46 -24.44
#